data_AF-A0A7K2NWT2-F1
#
_entry.id   AF-A0A7K2NWT2-F1
#
_cell.length_a   1.000
_cell.length_b   1.000
_cell.length_c   1.000
_cell.angle_alpha   90.00
_cell.angle_beta   90.00
_cell.angle_gamma   90.00
#
_symmetry.space_group_name_H-M   'P 1'
#
loop_
_entity.id
_entity.type
_entity.pdbx_description
1 polymer ?
#
loop_
_entity_poly.entity_id
_entity_poly.type
_entity_poly.pdbx_seq_one_letter_code
_entity_poly.pdbx_strand_id
1 'polypeptide(L)'
;MAESLRDILDAAARGVFPAADGGTSVVPQFGDRDAGVIAFTAHSVVFTDEADEGWVRGTLASLGCDPLAATMNSRFLAAFAERTGRA
;
A
#
# COMPACT_ATOMS: atom_id res chain seq x y z
N MET A 1 14.15 -2.44 -7.50
CA MET A 1 13.97 -3.63 -6.64
C MET A 1 13.12 -3.17 -5.48
N ALA A 2 12.09 -3.90 -5.07
CA ALA A 2 11.22 -3.44 -3.99
C ALA A 2 12.03 -3.35 -2.69
N GLU A 3 12.41 -2.12 -2.36
CA GLU A 3 12.93 -1.66 -1.07
C GLU A 3 11.83 -1.96 -0.04
N SER A 4 12.20 -2.62 1.06
CA SER A 4 11.27 -2.97 2.13
C SER A 4 10.53 -1.73 2.65
N LEU A 5 9.45 -1.90 3.42
CA LEU A 5 8.80 -0.76 4.08
C LEU A 5 9.82 0.10 4.86
N ARG A 6 10.79 -0.54 5.52
CA ARG A 6 11.88 0.14 6.23
C ARG A 6 12.71 1.01 5.29
N ASP A 7 13.15 0.46 4.16
CA ASP A 7 14.01 1.18 3.22
C ASP A 7 13.29 2.43 2.67
N ILE A 8 12.00 2.30 2.35
CA ILE A 8 11.17 3.42 1.89
C ILE A 8 11.06 4.51 2.97
N LEU A 9 10.78 4.12 4.22
CA LEU A 9 10.64 5.07 5.32
C LEU A 9 11.98 5.73 5.69
N ASP A 10 13.08 4.98 5.67
CA ASP A 10 14.43 5.49 5.91
C ASP A 10 14.89 6.45 4.79
N ALA A 11 14.51 6.18 3.53
CA ALA A 11 14.70 7.12 2.42
C ALA A 11 13.87 8.39 2.61
N ALA A 12 12.58 8.27 2.95
CA ALA A 12 11.69 9.39 3.19
C ALA A 12 12.17 10.28 4.35
N ALA A 13 12.69 9.68 5.43
CA ALA A 13 13.29 10.41 6.55
C ALA A 13 14.52 11.25 6.14
N ARG A 14 15.20 10.87 5.04
CA ARG A 14 16.32 11.60 4.43
C ARG A 14 15.88 12.55 3.31
N GLY A 15 14.57 12.73 3.09
CA GLY A 15 14.02 13.60 2.05
C GLY A 15 13.98 12.96 0.66
N VAL A 16 14.21 11.64 0.55
CA VAL A 16 14.09 10.88 -0.70
C VAL A 16 12.76 10.15 -0.69
N PHE A 17 11.77 10.67 -1.40
CA PHE A 17 10.42 10.12 -1.44
C PHE A 17 10.21 9.20 -2.65
N PRO A 18 9.21 8.31 -2.61
CA PRO A 18 8.74 7.62 -3.81
C PRO A 18 8.39 8.60 -4.94
N ALA A 19 8.53 8.15 -6.18
CA ALA A 19 8.17 8.95 -7.35
C ALA A 19 6.68 9.31 -7.31
N ALA A 20 6.36 10.58 -7.56
CA ALA A 20 4.98 11.08 -7.65
C ALA A 20 4.35 10.70 -9.00
N ASP A 21 4.25 9.41 -9.29
CA ASP A 21 3.90 8.82 -10.59
C ASP A 21 2.48 8.24 -10.66
N GLY A 22 1.69 8.40 -9.59
CA GLY A 22 0.38 7.78 -9.42
C GLY A 22 0.44 6.28 -9.10
N GLY A 23 1.63 5.75 -8.84
CA GLY A 23 1.88 4.34 -8.62
C GLY A 23 1.44 3.84 -7.25
N THR A 24 1.35 2.52 -7.15
CA THR A 24 1.20 1.81 -5.88
C THR A 24 2.29 0.74 -5.76
N SER A 25 3.12 0.89 -4.74
CA SER A 25 4.06 -0.14 -4.31
C SER A 25 3.38 -1.08 -3.32
N VAL A 26 3.55 -2.38 -3.51
CA VAL A 26 3.13 -3.40 -2.54
C VAL A 26 4.40 -4.04 -1.98
N VAL A 27 4.55 -4.02 -0.66
CA VAL A 27 5.75 -4.51 0.02
C VAL A 27 5.37 -5.40 1.21
N PRO A 28 6.29 -6.25 1.69
CA PRO A 28 6.05 -7.00 2.91
C PRO A 28 5.84 -6.10 4.13
N GLN A 29 4.89 -6.47 5.01
CA GLN A 29 4.76 -5.86 6.35
C GLN A 29 5.98 -6.16 7.23
N PHE A 30 6.36 -5.24 8.12
CA PHE A 30 7.53 -5.43 9.00
C PHE A 30 7.29 -6.48 10.09
N GLY A 31 6.06 -6.58 10.58
CA GLY A 31 5.61 -7.64 11.48
C GLY A 31 4.10 -7.88 11.37
N ASP A 32 3.61 -8.93 12.04
CA ASP A 32 2.23 -9.42 11.91
C ASP A 32 1.15 -8.38 12.20
N ARG A 33 1.47 -7.34 12.98
CA ARG A 33 0.56 -6.25 13.35
C ARG A 33 0.59 -5.06 12.41
N ASP A 34 1.53 -5.04 11.47
CA ASP A 34 1.85 -3.82 10.74
C ASP A 34 1.12 -3.67 9.40
N ALA A 35 0.27 -4.60 8.91
CA ALA A 35 -0.44 -4.39 7.64
C ALA A 35 -1.14 -3.02 7.54
N GLY A 36 -0.95 -2.30 6.43
CA GLY A 36 -1.45 -0.94 6.29
C GLY A 36 -1.24 -0.30 4.91
N VAL A 37 -1.62 0.97 4.83
CA VAL A 37 -1.43 1.85 3.67
C VAL A 37 -0.79 3.15 4.13
N ILE A 38 0.25 3.61 3.43
CA ILE A 38 0.81 4.94 3.58
C ILE A 38 0.69 5.66 2.23
N ALA A 39 0.06 6.83 2.26
CA ALA A 39 -0.06 7.71 1.10
C ALA A 39 1.05 8.77 1.13
N PHE A 40 1.94 8.72 0.15
CA PHE A 40 2.85 9.80 -0.21
C PHE A 40 2.21 10.71 -1.27
N THR A 41 2.92 11.76 -1.68
CA THR A 41 2.50 12.61 -2.78
C THR A 41 2.36 11.80 -4.07
N ALA A 42 1.13 11.56 -4.50
CA ALA A 42 0.79 10.81 -5.70
C ALA A 42 1.47 9.42 -5.79
N HIS A 43 1.74 8.77 -4.65
CA HIS A 43 2.22 7.39 -4.62
C HIS A 43 1.72 6.73 -3.34
N SER A 44 1.22 5.51 -3.44
CA SER A 44 0.77 4.75 -2.27
C SER A 44 1.69 3.56 -2.01
N VAL A 45 1.91 3.25 -0.74
CA VAL A 45 2.61 2.04 -0.31
C VAL A 45 1.64 1.21 0.49
N VAL A 46 1.28 0.04 -0.03
CA VAL A 46 0.52 -0.99 0.69
C VAL A 46 1.52 -1.98 1.26
N PHE A 47 1.45 -2.24 2.56
CA PHE A 47 2.32 -3.19 3.23
C PHE A 47 1.48 -4.29 3.85
N THR A 48 1.72 -5.53 3.45
CA THR A 48 0.90 -6.71 3.78
C THR A 48 1.72 -7.99 3.59
N ASP A 49 1.14 -9.16 3.86
CA ASP A 49 1.75 -10.44 3.52
C ASP A 49 2.00 -10.55 2.00
N GLU A 50 3.15 -11.10 1.61
CA GLU A 50 3.57 -11.21 0.20
C GLU A 50 2.56 -11.97 -0.67
N ALA A 51 1.89 -12.96 -0.08
CA ALA A 51 0.83 -13.73 -0.73
C ALA A 51 -0.40 -12.89 -1.14
N ASP A 52 -0.59 -11.70 -0.56
CA ASP A 52 -1.74 -10.84 -0.82
C ASP A 52 -1.52 -9.80 -1.93
N GLU A 53 -0.32 -9.71 -2.53
CA GLU A 53 -0.05 -8.70 -3.57
C GLU A 53 -1.05 -8.80 -4.74
N GLY A 54 -1.31 -10.01 -5.23
CA GLY A 54 -2.27 -10.22 -6.32
C GLY A 54 -3.69 -9.79 -5.95
N TRP A 55 -4.10 -10.05 -4.70
CA TRP A 55 -5.40 -9.63 -4.17
C TRP A 55 -5.49 -8.10 -4.07
N VAL A 56 -4.44 -7.43 -3.59
CA VAL A 56 -4.39 -5.95 -3.51
C VAL A 56 -4.57 -5.35 -4.90
N ARG A 57 -3.77 -5.78 -5.88
CA ARG A 57 -3.81 -5.24 -7.24
C ARG A 57 -5.16 -5.49 -7.92
N GLY A 58 -5.71 -6.69 -7.78
CA GLY A 58 -7.03 -7.04 -8.31
C GLY A 58 -8.16 -6.22 -7.67
N THR A 59 -8.12 -6.04 -6.34
CA THR A 59 -9.14 -5.26 -5.63
C THR A 59 -9.10 -3.79 -6.04
N LEU A 60 -7.92 -3.17 -6.09
CA LEU A 60 -7.77 -1.78 -6.52
C LEU A 60 -8.28 -1.55 -7.95
N ALA A 61 -7.95 -2.45 -8.88
CA ALA A 61 -8.42 -2.39 -10.27
C ALA A 61 -9.95 -2.50 -10.38
N SER A 62 -10.61 -3.19 -9.44
CA SER A 62 -12.07 -3.38 -9.44
C SER A 62 -12.89 -2.18 -8.99
N LEU A 63 -12.28 -1.18 -8.34
CA LEU A 63 -13.00 -0.06 -7.73
C LEU A 63 -13.58 0.92 -8.75
N GLY A 64 -13.04 0.97 -9.97
CA GLY A 64 -13.50 1.88 -11.03
C GLY A 64 -13.38 3.37 -10.68
N CYS A 65 -12.57 3.71 -9.66
CA CYS A 65 -12.28 5.09 -9.28
C CYS A 65 -10.90 5.52 -9.79
N ASP A 66 -10.58 6.80 -9.58
CA ASP A 66 -9.24 7.33 -9.85
C ASP A 66 -8.16 6.48 -9.13
N PRO A 67 -7.10 6.04 -9.83
CA PRO A 67 -5.99 5.29 -9.23
C PRO A 67 -5.37 5.96 -8.01
N LEU A 68 -5.30 7.30 -7.99
CA LEU A 68 -4.76 8.07 -6.86
C LEU A 68 -5.63 7.95 -5.60
N ALA A 69 -6.93 7.71 -5.76
CA ALA A 69 -7.87 7.56 -4.66
C ALA A 69 -8.09 6.09 -4.25
N ALA A 70 -7.66 5.13 -5.08
CA ALA A 70 -8.04 3.73 -4.95
C ALA A 70 -7.59 3.09 -3.61
N THR A 71 -6.37 3.37 -3.17
CA THR A 71 -5.79 2.82 -1.92
C THR A 71 -6.38 3.46 -0.65
N MET A 72 -6.96 4.65 -0.77
CA MET A 72 -7.65 5.35 0.32
C MET A 72 -9.18 5.21 0.24
N ASN A 73 -9.69 4.43 -0.72
CA ASN A 73 -11.10 4.17 -0.88
C ASN A 73 -11.63 3.33 0.29
N SER A 74 -12.73 3.75 0.91
CA SER A 74 -13.32 3.05 2.06
C SER A 74 -13.67 1.59 1.77
N ARG A 75 -14.05 1.25 0.53
CA ARG A 75 -14.33 -0.14 0.12
C ARG A 75 -13.08 -1.00 0.15
N PHE A 76 -11.95 -0.46 -0.31
CA PHE A 76 -10.66 -1.16 -0.24
C PHE A 76 -10.19 -1.29 1.20
N LEU A 77 -10.22 -0.21 1.98
CA LEU A 77 -9.77 -0.22 3.37
C LEU A 77 -10.57 -1.20 4.24
N ALA A 78 -11.89 -1.26 4.05
CA ALA A 78 -12.74 -2.24 4.75
C ALA A 78 -12.39 -3.68 4.36
N ALA A 79 -12.30 -3.98 3.06
CA ALA A 79 -11.93 -5.30 2.57
C ALA A 79 -10.51 -5.71 3.01
N PHE A 80 -9.59 -4.74 3.08
CA PHE A 80 -8.22 -4.96 3.51
C PHE A 80 -8.14 -5.23 5.01
N ALA A 81 -8.90 -4.51 5.84
CA ALA A 81 -9.02 -4.78 7.26
C ALA A 81 -9.57 -6.19 7.52
N GLU A 82 -10.63 -6.62 6.81
CA GLU A 82 -11.16 -7.99 6.92
C GLU A 82 -10.12 -9.03 6.50
N ARG A 83 -9.47 -8.83 5.35
CA ARG A 83 -8.48 -9.75 4.78
C ARG A 83 -7.31 -9.99 5.72
N THR A 84 -6.88 -8.94 6.41
CA THR A 84 -5.73 -8.95 7.32
C THR A 84 -6.13 -9.21 8.78
N GLY A 85 -7.42 -9.52 9.07
CA GLY A 85 -7.88 -9.85 10.42
C GLY A 85 -7.90 -8.66 11.39
N ARG A 86 -8.22 -7.47 10.89
CA ARG A 86 -8.18 -6.18 11.59
C ARG A 86 -9.52 -5.42 11.59
N ALA A 87 -10.61 -6.07 11.18
CA ALA A 87 -11.96 -5.52 11.19
C ALA A 87 -12.61 -5.60 12.58
#